data_AF-A0A212U116-F1
#
_entry.id   AF-A0A212U116-F1
#
_cell.length_a   1.000
_cell.length_b   1.000
_cell.length_c   1.000
_cell.angle_alpha   90.00
_cell.angle_beta   90.00
_cell.angle_gamma   90.00
#
_symmetry.space_group_name_H-M   'P 1'
#
loop_
_entity.id
_entity.type
_entity.pdbx_description
1 polymer ?
#
loop_
_entity_poly.entity_id
_entity_poly.type
_entity_poly.pdbx_seq_one_letter_code
_entity_poly.pdbx_strand_id
1 'polypeptide(L)'
;MANQLSALCLGCGNPRRALEKVCPFCGSSEMPEVPKKLAGIYTLNLEHQLPTVDQAIEKFDRTLEELSDTAMRVVKVIHGYGSGGKGGRIKEAVRQELIYQRRSHLIDSFYAGEDLVPGKETYQELMKRHPTLKSILTKDIFGNAGITLIVLKR
;
A
#
# COMPACT_ATOMS: atom_id res chain seq x y z
N MET A 1 -20.01 -1.10 -8.13
CA MET A 1 -18.56 -0.89 -8.34
C MET A 1 -17.90 -2.26 -8.24
N ALA A 2 -17.47 -2.84 -9.36
CA ALA A 2 -16.90 -4.18 -9.37
C ALA A 2 -15.60 -4.20 -8.55
N ASN A 3 -15.58 -4.98 -7.49
CA ASN A 3 -14.45 -5.12 -6.57
C ASN A 3 -13.30 -5.80 -7.31
N GLN A 4 -12.33 -5.02 -7.82
CA GLN A 4 -11.26 -5.47 -8.72
C GLN A 4 -10.26 -6.47 -8.08
N LEU A 5 -10.46 -6.84 -6.82
CA LEU A 5 -9.66 -7.80 -6.07
C LEU A 5 -10.49 -9.05 -5.77
N SER A 6 -11.02 -9.72 -6.79
CA SER A 6 -11.70 -11.02 -6.65
C SER A 6 -10.93 -12.11 -7.41
N ALA A 7 -10.58 -13.20 -6.72
CA ALA A 7 -9.96 -14.39 -7.29
C ALA A 7 -10.80 -15.62 -6.94
N LEU A 8 -10.75 -16.67 -7.75
CA LEU A 8 -11.51 -17.90 -7.49
C LEU A 8 -10.86 -18.68 -6.34
N CYS A 9 -11.63 -19.10 -5.34
CA CYS A 9 -11.13 -19.96 -4.28
C CYS A 9 -10.69 -21.32 -4.84
N LEU A 10 -9.49 -21.78 -4.49
CA LEU A 10 -8.96 -23.08 -4.94
C LEU A 10 -9.77 -24.28 -4.42
N GLY A 11 -10.39 -24.14 -3.22
CA GLY A 11 -11.16 -25.23 -2.61
C GLY A 11 -12.59 -25.39 -3.14
N CYS A 12 -13.28 -24.30 -3.52
CA CYS A 12 -14.69 -24.36 -3.93
C CYS A 12 -15.04 -23.66 -5.23
N GLY A 13 -14.08 -22.99 -5.89
CA GLY A 13 -14.30 -22.27 -7.13
C GLY A 13 -15.09 -20.97 -7.01
N ASN A 14 -15.64 -20.63 -5.83
CA ASN A 14 -16.39 -19.39 -5.65
C ASN A 14 -15.48 -18.14 -5.70
N PRO A 15 -15.96 -17.01 -6.23
CA PRO A 15 -15.25 -15.74 -6.17
C PRO A 15 -15.00 -15.32 -4.72
N ARG A 16 -13.74 -15.19 -4.35
CA ARG A 16 -13.26 -14.76 -3.03
C ARG A 16 -12.56 -13.42 -3.19
N ARG A 17 -12.72 -12.51 -2.23
CA ARG A 17 -11.93 -11.27 -2.27
C ARG A 17 -10.46 -11.62 -2.03
N ALA A 18 -9.54 -11.08 -2.82
CA ALA A 18 -8.09 -11.33 -2.70
C ALA A 18 -7.52 -10.96 -1.32
N LEU A 19 -8.27 -10.19 -0.53
CA LEU A 19 -7.93 -9.76 0.82
C LEU A 19 -8.52 -10.67 1.92
N GLU A 20 -9.45 -11.56 1.61
CA GLU A 20 -10.04 -12.47 2.61
C GLU A 20 -9.09 -13.65 2.87
N LYS A 21 -8.66 -13.89 4.12
CA LYS A 21 -7.81 -15.02 4.55
C LYS A 21 -8.51 -16.38 4.56
N VAL A 22 -9.82 -16.36 4.73
CA VAL A 22 -10.67 -17.55 4.76
C VAL A 22 -11.75 -17.36 3.72
N CYS A 23 -11.95 -18.36 2.87
CA CYS A 23 -13.05 -18.33 1.91
C CYS A 23 -14.39 -18.29 2.67
N PRO A 24 -15.24 -17.29 2.46
CA PRO A 24 -16.53 -17.20 3.16
C PRO A 24 -17.51 -18.30 2.74
N PHE A 25 -17.24 -19.02 1.65
CA PHE A 25 -18.10 -20.08 1.13
C PHE A 25 -17.73 -21.47 1.65
N CYS A 26 -16.44 -21.78 1.79
CA CYS A 26 -15.99 -23.13 2.14
C CYS A 26 -14.99 -23.20 3.29
N GLY A 27 -14.60 -22.07 3.88
CA GLY A 27 -13.64 -22.04 4.98
C GLY A 27 -12.17 -22.31 4.58
N SER A 28 -11.88 -22.51 3.29
CA SER A 28 -10.50 -22.74 2.84
C SER A 28 -9.60 -21.54 3.16
N SER A 29 -8.46 -21.81 3.79
CA SER A 29 -7.38 -20.84 4.05
C SER A 29 -6.36 -20.75 2.91
N GLU A 30 -6.45 -21.65 1.91
CA GLU A 30 -5.56 -21.62 0.76
C GLU A 30 -5.82 -20.35 -0.06
N MET A 31 -4.75 -19.57 -0.26
CA MET A 31 -4.82 -18.34 -1.02
C MET A 31 -4.72 -18.66 -2.52
N PRO A 32 -5.66 -18.21 -3.35
CA PRO A 32 -5.56 -18.41 -4.77
C PRO A 32 -4.41 -17.61 -5.37
N GLU A 33 -3.85 -18.11 -6.47
CA GLU A 33 -2.85 -17.38 -7.23
C GLU A 33 -3.50 -16.14 -7.87
N VAL A 34 -3.32 -14.99 -7.22
CA VAL A 34 -3.75 -13.71 -7.78
C VAL A 34 -2.68 -13.26 -8.78
N PRO A 35 -3.04 -12.83 -10.01
CA PRO A 35 -2.06 -12.34 -10.98
C PRO A 35 -1.12 -11.32 -10.33
N LYS A 36 0.20 -11.42 -10.57
CA LYS A 36 1.23 -10.55 -9.95
C LYS A 36 0.91 -9.04 -10.07
N LYS A 37 0.17 -8.64 -11.10
CA LYS A 37 -0.31 -7.28 -11.36
C LYS A 37 -1.44 -6.82 -10.41
N LEU A 38 -2.17 -7.76 -9.81
CA LEU A 38 -3.26 -7.55 -8.83
C LEU A 38 -2.82 -7.86 -7.38
N ALA A 39 -1.70 -8.58 -7.19
CA ALA A 39 -1.33 -9.16 -5.88
C ALA A 39 -0.32 -8.34 -5.04
N GLY A 40 0.32 -7.31 -5.61
CA GLY A 40 1.53 -6.75 -5.01
C GLY A 40 1.36 -5.45 -4.23
N ILE A 41 0.50 -4.56 -4.71
CA ILE A 41 0.48 -3.15 -4.32
C ILE A 41 -0.96 -2.64 -4.17
N TYR A 42 -1.29 -2.15 -2.98
CA TYR A 42 -2.56 -1.48 -2.71
C TYR A 42 -2.40 0.03 -2.90
N THR A 43 -3.31 0.69 -3.62
CA THR A 43 -3.27 2.15 -3.77
C THR A 43 -4.23 2.82 -2.79
N LEU A 44 -3.68 3.56 -1.84
CA LEU A 44 -4.43 4.35 -0.87
C LEU A 44 -4.39 5.82 -1.27
N ASN A 45 -5.50 6.36 -1.76
CA ASN A 45 -5.62 7.79 -2.04
C ASN A 45 -6.21 8.54 -0.83
N LEU A 46 -5.41 9.41 -0.22
CA LEU A 46 -5.75 10.22 0.94
C LEU A 46 -6.18 11.65 0.58
N GLU A 47 -5.96 12.12 -0.65
CA GLU A 47 -6.42 13.45 -1.10
C GLU A 47 -7.84 13.42 -1.70
N HIS A 48 -8.38 12.24 -1.98
CA HIS A 48 -9.69 12.05 -2.57
C HIS A 48 -10.81 12.66 -1.69
N GLN A 49 -11.67 13.50 -2.27
CA GLN A 49 -12.76 14.25 -1.62
C GLN A 49 -12.31 15.34 -0.62
N LEU A 50 -11.07 15.83 -0.72
CA LEU A 50 -10.57 16.96 0.08
C LEU A 50 -10.76 16.80 1.60
N PRO A 51 -10.33 15.68 2.19
CA PRO A 51 -10.53 15.42 3.61
C PRO A 51 -9.71 16.39 4.48
N THR A 52 -10.08 16.45 5.76
CA THR A 52 -9.21 17.01 6.79
C THR A 52 -7.99 16.10 7.02
N VAL A 53 -6.95 16.63 7.67
CA VAL A 53 -5.76 15.85 8.01
C VAL A 53 -6.14 14.66 8.90
N ASP A 54 -6.96 14.88 9.92
CA ASP A 54 -7.37 13.83 10.87
C ASP A 54 -8.14 12.71 10.16
N GLN A 55 -9.08 13.05 9.26
CA GLN A 55 -9.79 12.05 8.44
C GLN A 55 -8.83 11.25 7.54
N ALA A 56 -7.81 11.91 6.98
CA ALA A 56 -6.82 11.25 6.16
C ALA A 56 -5.95 10.27 6.99
N ILE A 57 -5.55 10.66 8.20
CA ILE A 57 -4.79 9.81 9.11
C ILE A 57 -5.64 8.65 9.63
N GLU A 58 -6.89 8.89 10.04
CA GLU A 58 -7.80 7.81 10.45
C GLU A 58 -8.01 6.78 9.32
N LYS A 59 -8.18 7.27 8.08
CA LYS A 59 -8.28 6.39 6.91
C LYS A 59 -6.98 5.62 6.66
N PHE A 60 -5.84 6.29 6.78
CA PHE A 60 -4.52 5.68 6.65
C PHE A 60 -4.34 4.54 7.65
N ASP A 61 -4.66 4.80 8.90
CA ASP A 61 -4.53 3.86 10.00
C ASP A 61 -5.41 2.62 9.80
N ARG A 62 -6.70 2.85 9.58
CA ARG A 62 -7.67 1.77 9.33
C ARG A 62 -7.25 0.92 8.13
N THR A 63 -6.81 1.54 7.03
CA THR A 63 -6.38 0.78 5.84
C THR A 63 -5.13 -0.05 6.12
N LEU A 64 -4.16 0.44 6.89
CA LEU A 64 -2.99 -0.36 7.24
C LEU A 64 -3.35 -1.58 8.10
N GLU A 65 -4.26 -1.41 9.05
CA GLU A 65 -4.80 -2.52 9.86
C GLU A 65 -5.58 -3.52 9.00
N GLU A 66 -6.47 -3.05 8.12
CA GLU A 66 -7.20 -3.94 7.20
C GLU A 66 -6.25 -4.75 6.30
N LEU A 67 -5.09 -4.16 5.92
CA LEU A 67 -4.12 -4.80 5.04
C LEU A 67 -3.13 -5.73 5.76
N SER A 68 -2.94 -5.58 7.08
CA SER A 68 -2.00 -6.42 7.86
C SER A 68 -2.37 -7.90 7.78
N ASP A 69 -3.67 -8.17 7.64
CA ASP A 69 -4.22 -9.51 7.52
C ASP A 69 -4.43 -9.98 6.07
N THR A 70 -3.83 -9.33 5.07
CA THR A 70 -4.05 -9.68 3.65
C THR A 70 -2.79 -10.24 3.01
N ALA A 71 -2.78 -10.55 1.72
CA ALA A 71 -1.56 -10.89 0.95
C ALA A 71 -0.76 -9.65 0.45
N MET A 72 -1.24 -8.42 0.68
CA MET A 72 -0.66 -7.18 0.12
C MET A 72 0.67 -6.77 0.74
N ARG A 73 1.77 -6.83 -0.02
CA ARG A 73 3.09 -6.51 0.51
C ARG A 73 3.43 -5.02 0.52
N VAL A 74 2.79 -4.25 -0.36
CA VAL A 74 3.12 -2.83 -0.56
C VAL A 74 1.86 -1.97 -0.55
N VAL A 75 1.96 -0.79 0.05
CA VAL A 75 0.94 0.27 -0.02
C VAL A 75 1.54 1.48 -0.71
N LYS A 76 0.91 1.91 -1.81
CA LYS A 76 1.18 3.19 -2.47
C LYS A 76 0.22 4.23 -1.91
N VAL A 77 0.73 5.10 -1.05
CA VAL A 77 -0.05 6.19 -0.45
C VAL A 77 0.07 7.42 -1.34
N ILE A 78 -1.07 7.92 -1.83
CA ILE A 78 -1.17 9.18 -2.55
C ILE A 78 -1.70 10.22 -1.56
N HIS A 79 -0.81 11.10 -1.10
CA HIS A 79 -1.14 12.19 -0.16
C HIS A 79 -1.08 13.58 -0.82
N GLY A 80 -0.66 13.65 -2.09
CA GLY A 80 -0.51 14.89 -2.84
C GLY A 80 0.85 15.58 -2.63
N TYR A 81 1.24 16.43 -3.58
CA TYR A 81 2.59 17.03 -3.68
C TYR A 81 2.95 18.01 -2.56
N GLY A 82 1.93 18.59 -1.92
CA GLY A 82 2.11 19.48 -0.78
C GLY A 82 2.55 20.91 -1.06
N SER A 83 2.52 21.37 -2.31
CA SER A 83 3.06 22.67 -2.74
C SER A 83 2.12 23.88 -2.63
N GLY A 84 1.02 23.86 -1.89
CA GLY A 84 0.17 25.06 -1.81
C GLY A 84 -1.12 25.04 -0.98
N GLY A 85 -1.30 24.13 -0.02
CA GLY A 85 -2.54 24.08 0.77
C GLY A 85 -2.72 22.81 1.59
N LYS A 86 -3.98 22.40 1.84
CA LYS A 86 -4.36 21.25 2.69
C LYS A 86 -3.62 19.94 2.36
N GLY A 87 -3.28 19.67 1.09
CA GLY A 87 -2.52 18.47 0.69
C GLY A 87 -1.11 18.39 1.26
N GLY A 88 -0.46 19.53 1.56
CA GLY A 88 0.86 19.53 2.21
C GLY A 88 0.81 19.00 3.64
N ARG A 89 -0.27 19.34 4.34
CA ARG A 89 -0.48 18.91 5.72
C ARG A 89 -0.73 17.40 5.82
N ILE A 90 -1.37 16.78 4.81
CA ILE A 90 -1.57 15.32 4.77
C ILE A 90 -0.21 14.62 4.53
N LYS A 91 0.58 15.09 3.56
CA LYS A 91 1.95 14.58 3.34
C LYS A 91 2.78 14.61 4.63
N GLU A 92 2.81 15.76 5.30
CA GLU A 92 3.54 15.95 6.55
C GLU A 92 3.04 15.01 7.64
N ALA A 93 1.72 14.93 7.85
CA ALA A 93 1.13 14.08 8.88
C ALA A 93 1.42 12.59 8.64
N VAL A 94 1.28 12.09 7.40
CA VAL A 94 1.63 10.71 7.05
C VAL A 94 3.10 10.43 7.33
N ARG A 95 4.01 11.34 6.97
CA ARG A 95 5.44 11.17 7.26
C ARG A 95 5.74 11.17 8.74
N GLN A 96 5.08 12.03 9.52
CA GLN A 96 5.23 12.04 10.98
C GLN A 96 4.78 10.71 11.58
N GLU A 97 3.62 10.17 11.17
CA GLU A 97 3.15 8.85 11.63
C GLU A 97 4.15 7.72 11.33
N LEU A 98 4.79 7.77 10.15
CA LEU A 98 5.81 6.81 9.75
C LEU A 98 7.12 6.96 10.56
N ILE A 99 7.59 8.20 10.75
CA ILE A 99 8.81 8.50 11.51
C ILE A 99 8.66 8.16 12.99
N TYR A 100 7.49 8.41 13.58
CA TYR A 100 7.20 8.05 14.97
C TYR A 100 7.07 6.54 15.20
N GLN A 101 7.08 5.73 14.13
CA GLN A 101 7.06 4.27 14.20
C GLN A 101 5.89 3.70 15.02
N ARG A 102 4.77 4.43 15.12
CA ARG A 102 3.58 4.00 15.86
C ARG A 102 3.03 2.66 15.36
N ARG A 103 3.38 2.30 14.12
CA ARG A 103 2.99 1.05 13.44
C ARG A 103 4.19 0.17 13.08
N SER A 104 5.25 0.17 13.88
CA SER A 104 6.43 -0.69 13.66
C SER A 104 6.12 -2.18 13.66
N HIS A 105 4.99 -2.60 14.22
CA HIS A 105 4.50 -3.98 14.15
C HIS A 105 3.88 -4.34 12.78
N LEU A 106 3.43 -3.34 12.00
CA LEU A 106 2.83 -3.52 10.67
C LEU A 106 3.78 -3.16 9.53
N ILE A 107 4.64 -2.15 9.74
CA ILE A 107 5.48 -1.55 8.69
C ILE A 107 6.90 -2.07 8.82
N ASP A 108 7.42 -2.60 7.72
CA ASP A 108 8.83 -3.02 7.60
C ASP A 108 9.72 -1.82 7.24
N SER A 109 9.33 -1.10 6.18
CA SER A 109 10.07 0.06 5.68
C SER A 109 9.13 0.98 4.89
N PHE A 110 9.54 2.24 4.72
CA PHE A 110 8.84 3.19 3.86
C PHE A 110 9.83 4.03 3.06
N TYR A 111 9.38 4.52 1.91
CA TYR A 111 10.21 5.25 0.96
C TYR A 111 9.40 6.40 0.35
N ALA A 112 9.94 7.61 0.43
CA ALA A 112 9.37 8.78 -0.22
C ALA A 112 9.52 8.67 -1.74
N GLY A 113 8.46 8.95 -2.49
CA GLY A 113 8.46 8.82 -3.96
C GLY A 113 9.52 9.71 -4.62
N GLU A 114 9.76 10.93 -4.09
CA GLU A 114 10.81 11.83 -4.60
C GLU A 114 12.24 11.27 -4.49
N ASP A 115 12.47 10.35 -3.56
CA ASP A 115 13.76 9.71 -3.34
C ASP A 115 13.91 8.41 -4.17
N LEU A 116 12.80 7.84 -4.61
CA LEU A 116 12.74 6.62 -5.44
C LEU A 116 13.02 6.87 -6.92
N VAL A 117 14.06 7.63 -7.23
CA VAL A 117 14.51 7.81 -8.62
C VAL A 117 15.44 6.65 -9.00
N PRO A 118 15.18 5.91 -10.10
CA PRO A 118 16.06 4.84 -10.57
C PRO A 118 17.51 5.30 -10.68
N GLY A 119 18.41 4.53 -10.09
CA GLY A 119 19.84 4.85 -10.04
C GLY A 119 20.29 5.58 -8.76
N LYS A 120 19.39 6.19 -7.98
CA LYS A 120 19.72 6.75 -6.66
C LYS A 120 19.85 5.66 -5.60
N GLU A 121 20.56 5.99 -4.52
CA GLU A 121 20.83 5.10 -3.38
C GLU A 121 19.55 4.50 -2.78
N THR A 122 18.54 5.32 -2.47
CA THR A 122 17.26 4.87 -1.89
C THR A 122 16.55 3.84 -2.77
N TYR A 123 16.58 4.02 -4.10
CA TYR A 123 16.02 3.04 -5.03
C TYR A 123 16.83 1.73 -5.03
N GLN A 124 18.16 1.83 -4.99
CA GLN A 124 19.03 0.65 -4.93
C GLN A 124 18.82 -0.12 -3.62
N GLU A 125 18.67 0.57 -2.49
CA GLU A 125 18.35 -0.03 -1.19
C GLU A 125 17.02 -0.80 -1.27
N LEU A 126 15.94 -0.16 -1.76
CA LEU A 126 14.63 -0.80 -1.92
C LEU A 126 14.73 -2.10 -2.75
N MET A 127 15.46 -2.06 -3.87
CA MET A 127 15.64 -3.23 -4.75
C MET A 127 16.51 -4.32 -4.13
N LYS A 128 17.52 -3.96 -3.32
CA LYS A 128 18.35 -4.90 -2.58
C LYS A 128 17.56 -5.61 -1.48
N ARG A 129 16.74 -4.86 -0.74
CA ARG A 129 15.96 -5.35 0.39
C ARG A 129 14.73 -6.14 -0.05
N HIS A 130 14.09 -5.73 -1.14
CA HIS A 130 12.86 -6.34 -1.65
C HIS A 130 12.90 -6.56 -3.17
N PRO A 131 13.77 -7.44 -3.69
CA PRO A 131 13.99 -7.61 -5.14
C PRO A 131 12.72 -8.00 -5.90
N THR A 132 11.78 -8.71 -5.26
CA THR A 132 10.52 -9.11 -5.88
C THR A 132 9.60 -7.94 -6.20
N LEU A 133 9.79 -6.77 -5.58
CA LEU A 133 8.90 -5.62 -5.78
C LEU A 133 9.09 -4.95 -7.14
N LYS A 134 10.24 -5.14 -7.80
CA LYS A 134 10.55 -4.50 -9.10
C LYS A 134 9.45 -4.70 -10.14
N SER A 135 8.81 -5.87 -10.14
CA SER A 135 7.76 -6.22 -11.11
C SER A 135 6.38 -5.61 -10.84
N ILE A 136 6.16 -5.06 -9.64
CA ILE A 136 4.87 -4.51 -9.21
C ILE A 136 4.89 -2.99 -9.04
N LEU A 137 6.07 -2.37 -8.95
CA LEU A 137 6.20 -0.92 -8.87
C LEU A 137 5.90 -0.28 -10.23
N THR A 138 5.17 0.83 -10.18
CA THR A 138 4.75 1.59 -11.36
C THR A 138 5.53 2.89 -11.50
N LYS A 139 5.72 3.36 -12.73
CA LYS A 139 6.56 4.53 -13.04
C LYS A 139 6.09 5.83 -12.37
N ASP A 140 4.80 5.96 -12.07
CA ASP A 140 4.22 7.14 -11.40
C ASP A 140 4.73 7.35 -9.97
N ILE A 141 5.33 6.32 -9.35
CA ILE A 141 5.92 6.39 -8.01
C ILE A 141 7.26 7.12 -8.03
N PHE A 142 8.06 6.88 -9.08
CA PHE A 142 9.46 7.25 -9.11
C PHE A 142 9.67 8.75 -9.31
N GLY A 143 10.27 9.41 -8.33
CA GLY A 143 10.45 10.87 -8.31
C GLY A 143 9.21 11.66 -7.90
N ASN A 144 8.12 11.00 -7.51
CA ASN A 144 6.85 11.66 -7.22
C ASN A 144 6.72 12.05 -5.74
N ALA A 145 6.86 13.35 -5.47
CA ALA A 145 6.79 13.90 -4.12
C ALA A 145 5.40 13.81 -3.46
N GLY A 146 4.36 13.47 -4.23
CA GLY A 146 3.00 13.24 -3.74
C GLY A 146 2.69 11.80 -3.36
N ILE A 147 3.68 10.91 -3.44
CA ILE A 147 3.55 9.49 -3.14
C ILE A 147 4.53 9.09 -2.04
N THR A 148 4.07 8.22 -1.15
CA THR A 148 4.92 7.47 -0.22
C THR A 148 4.63 5.98 -0.39
N LEU A 149 5.69 5.18 -0.54
CA LEU A 149 5.61 3.74 -0.63
C LEU A 149 5.87 3.12 0.75
N ILE A 150 5.01 2.21 1.17
CA ILE A 150 5.14 1.49 2.45
C ILE A 150 5.23 0.00 2.16
N VAL A 151 6.21 -0.67 2.76
CA VAL A 151 6.35 -2.13 2.74
C VAL A 151 5.84 -2.67 4.07
N LEU A 152 4.90 -3.62 4.00
CA LEU A 152 4.32 -4.25 5.19
C LEU A 152 5.15 -5.44 5.65
N LYS A 153 5.17 -5.69 6.96
CA LYS A 153 5.74 -6.91 7.55
C LYS A 153 4.92 -8.15 7.16
N ARG A 154 5.60 -9.28 7.00
CA ARG A 154 5.05 -10.56 6.53
C ARG A 154 5.70 -11.73 7.24
#